data_AF-A0A1X0T1I0-F1
#
_entry.id   AF-A0A1X0T1I0-F1
#
_cell.length_a   1.000
_cell.length_b   1.000
_cell.length_c   1.000
_cell.angle_alpha   90.00
_cell.angle_beta   90.00
_cell.angle_gamma   90.00
#
_symmetry.space_group_name_H-M   'P 1'
#
loop_
_entity.id
_entity.type
_entity.pdbx_description
1 polymer ?
#
loop_
_entity_poly.entity_id
_entity_poly.type
_entity_poly.pdbx_seq_one_letter_code
_entity_poly.pdbx_strand_id
1 'polypeptide(L)'
;MTTLPNDHTVRNDMNCGALIGRADLSDDVVIEAVKNRLAAHARSSEDAESIVNAAMAGDAQAMSILRTIQVPAPTVRLAMPAQTLTRERQRRGFPVPVIRFSWNRG
;
A
#
# COMPACT_ATOMS: atom_id res chain seq x y z
N MET A 1 26.90 2.37 -16.61
CA MET A 1 25.79 3.23 -16.14
C MET A 1 24.61 2.97 -17.06
N THR A 2 23.67 2.13 -16.64
CA THR A 2 22.52 1.74 -17.44
C THR A 2 21.35 2.63 -17.04
N THR A 3 21.06 3.66 -17.84
CA THR A 3 19.85 4.47 -17.67
C THR A 3 18.67 3.68 -18.21
N LEU A 4 17.77 3.23 -17.34
CA LEU A 4 16.49 2.66 -17.77
C LEU A 4 15.71 3.75 -18.52
N PRO A 5 15.13 3.46 -19.69
CA PRO A 5 14.27 4.40 -20.38
C PRO A 5 13.06 4.67 -19.48
N ASN A 6 12.79 5.94 -19.19
CA ASN A 6 11.53 6.32 -18.54
C ASN A 6 10.39 5.84 -19.44
N ASP A 7 9.63 4.88 -18.93
CA ASP A 7 8.47 4.32 -19.61
C ASP A 7 7.33 5.33 -19.55
N HIS A 8 7.33 6.26 -20.51
CA HIS A 8 6.31 7.30 -20.63
C HIS A 8 5.00 6.79 -21.26
N THR A 9 4.91 5.51 -21.61
CA THR A 9 3.74 4.91 -22.28
C THR A 9 2.62 4.50 -21.32
N VAL A 10 2.86 4.51 -20.01
CA VAL A 10 1.91 4.07 -18.96
C VAL A 10 0.68 4.98 -18.80
N ARG A 11 0.69 6.20 -19.36
CA ARG A 11 -0.32 7.23 -19.02
C ARG A 11 -1.73 7.02 -19.61
N ASN A 12 -1.92 6.18 -20.63
CA ASN A 12 -3.21 6.07 -21.32
C ASN A 12 -4.13 4.94 -20.82
N ASP A 13 -3.61 3.98 -20.05
CA ASP A 13 -4.40 2.88 -19.48
C ASP A 13 -4.53 3.02 -17.94
N MET A 14 -4.58 4.26 -17.45
CA MET A 14 -4.63 4.57 -16.03
C MET A 14 -6.03 4.34 -15.47
N ASN A 15 -6.32 3.12 -15.05
CA ASN A 15 -7.52 2.76 -14.30
C ASN A 15 -7.60 3.58 -12.99
N CYS A 16 -8.79 3.98 -12.56
CA CYS A 16 -9.05 4.73 -11.32
C CYS A 16 -8.45 4.03 -10.09
N GLY A 17 -8.38 2.70 -10.10
CA GLY A 17 -7.70 1.90 -9.08
C GLY A 17 -6.21 2.23 -8.93
N ALA A 18 -5.54 2.66 -10.01
CA ALA A 18 -4.14 3.07 -9.96
C ALA A 18 -3.93 4.33 -9.08
N LEU A 19 -4.92 5.22 -8.97
CA LEU A 19 -4.85 6.42 -8.12
C LEU A 19 -4.69 6.09 -6.63
N ILE A 20 -5.18 4.92 -6.21
CA ILE A 20 -5.11 4.42 -4.83
C ILE A 20 -4.06 3.31 -4.66
N GLY A 21 -3.19 3.11 -5.65
CA GLY A 21 -2.16 2.06 -5.62
C GLY A 21 -2.70 0.65 -5.83
N ARG A 22 -3.91 0.52 -6.37
CA ARG A 22 -4.60 -0.75 -6.63
C ARG A 22 -5.09 -0.85 -8.08
N ALA A 23 -4.13 -0.95 -9.00
CA ALA A 23 -4.40 -1.12 -10.42
C ALA A 23 -5.14 -2.44 -10.76
N ASP A 24 -5.32 -3.32 -9.79
CA ASP A 24 -6.07 -4.57 -9.93
C ASP A 24 -7.60 -4.41 -9.83
N LEU A 25 -8.08 -3.27 -9.31
CA LEU A 25 -9.51 -2.97 -9.19
C LEU A 25 -10.04 -2.35 -10.46
N SER A 26 -11.27 -2.66 -10.88
CA SER A 26 -11.95 -1.95 -11.97
C SER A 26 -12.50 -0.59 -11.53
N ASP A 27 -12.71 0.31 -12.49
CA ASP A 27 -13.27 1.65 -12.25
C ASP A 27 -14.63 1.60 -11.52
N ASP A 28 -15.50 0.67 -11.92
CA ASP A 28 -16.83 0.48 -11.31
C ASP A 28 -16.75 0.18 -9.80
N VAL A 29 -15.80 -0.67 -9.40
CA VAL A 29 -15.60 -1.05 -7.99
C VAL A 29 -15.10 0.15 -7.17
N VAL A 30 -14.26 1.00 -7.78
CA VAL A 30 -13.79 2.23 -7.13
C VAL A 30 -14.95 3.21 -6.95
N ILE A 31 -15.80 3.38 -7.97
CA ILE A 31 -16.99 4.24 -7.89
C ILE A 31 -17.95 3.75 -6.81
N GLU A 32 -18.20 2.44 -6.73
CA GLU A 32 -19.05 1.85 -5.69
C GLU A 32 -18.46 2.08 -4.28
N ALA A 33 -17.15 1.89 -4.11
CA ALA A 33 -16.46 2.18 -2.85
C ALA A 33 -16.57 3.65 -2.44
N VAL A 34 -16.50 4.59 -3.40
CA VAL A 34 -16.72 6.02 -3.17
C VAL A 34 -18.17 6.29 -2.76
N LYS A 35 -19.15 5.71 -3.45
CA LYS A 35 -20.58 5.84 -3.10
C LYS A 35 -20.86 5.36 -1.68
N ASN A 36 -20.31 4.20 -1.30
CA ASN A 36 -20.44 3.65 0.04
C ASN A 36 -19.83 4.58 1.11
N ARG A 37 -18.69 5.20 0.81
CA ARG A 37 -18.09 6.19 1.72
C ARG A 37 -18.91 7.47 1.83
N LEU A 38 -19.45 7.99 0.73
CA LEU A 38 -20.30 9.18 0.75
C LEU A 38 -21.59 8.92 1.54
N ALA A 39 -22.20 7.75 1.37
CA ALA A 39 -23.36 7.30 2.14
C ALA A 39 -23.05 7.26 3.65
N ALA A 40 -21.87 6.75 4.05
CA ALA A 40 -21.44 6.72 5.45
C ALA A 40 -21.27 8.12 6.07
N HIS A 41 -21.03 9.15 5.26
CA HIS A 41 -20.87 10.54 5.68
C HIS A 41 -22.10 11.42 5.38
N ALA A 42 -23.25 10.83 5.03
CA ALA A 42 -24.49 11.52 4.68
C ALA A 42 -24.33 12.55 3.53
N ARG A 43 -23.42 12.29 2.58
CA ARG A 43 -23.27 13.07 1.34
C ARG A 43 -24.02 12.42 0.18
N SER A 44 -24.35 13.21 -0.84
CA SER A 44 -25.01 12.71 -2.06
C SER A 44 -24.09 11.73 -2.80
N SER A 45 -24.66 10.61 -3.22
CA SER A 45 -23.97 9.59 -4.03
C SER A 45 -23.76 10.02 -5.49
N GLU A 46 -24.46 11.07 -5.94
CA GLU A 46 -24.32 11.65 -7.29
C GLU A 46 -22.95 12.32 -7.49
N ASP A 47 -22.31 12.78 -6.41
CA ASP A 47 -20.98 13.40 -6.48
C ASP A 47 -19.84 12.39 -6.67
N ALA A 48 -20.13 11.08 -6.63
CA ALA A 48 -19.08 10.06 -6.69
C ALA A 48 -18.27 10.10 -8.00
N GLU A 49 -18.97 10.23 -9.13
CA GLU A 49 -18.34 10.27 -10.45
C GLU A 49 -17.57 11.58 -10.67
N SER A 50 -18.10 12.71 -10.19
CA SER A 50 -17.41 14.00 -10.27
C SER A 50 -16.14 14.03 -9.43
N ILE A 51 -16.14 13.41 -8.25
CA ILE A 51 -14.97 13.26 -7.39
C ILE A 51 -13.90 12.39 -8.06
N VAL A 52 -14.27 11.27 -8.67
CA VAL A 52 -13.31 10.41 -9.39
C VAL A 52 -12.69 11.18 -10.56
N ASN A 53 -13.49 11.90 -11.34
CA ASN A 53 -13.02 12.73 -12.45
C ASN A 53 -12.11 13.88 -11.96
N ALA A 54 -12.44 14.52 -10.84
CA ALA A 54 -11.60 15.55 -10.23
C ALA A 54 -10.25 14.99 -9.74
N ALA A 55 -10.26 13.78 -9.18
CA ALA A 55 -9.03 13.11 -8.77
C ALA A 55 -8.14 12.73 -9.97
N MET A 56 -8.74 12.26 -11.07
CA MET A 56 -8.06 12.03 -12.35
C MET A 56 -7.45 13.32 -12.92
N ALA A 57 -8.12 14.47 -12.73
CA ALA A 57 -7.61 15.78 -13.09
C ALA A 57 -6.51 16.32 -12.14
N GLY A 58 -6.21 15.61 -11.04
CA GLY A 58 -5.14 15.96 -10.10
C GLY A 58 -5.56 16.82 -8.91
N ASP A 59 -6.86 16.96 -8.63
CA ASP A 59 -7.32 17.67 -7.44
C ASP A 59 -6.90 16.95 -6.15
N ALA A 60 -6.17 17.67 -5.30
CA ALA A 60 -5.67 17.17 -4.03
C ALA A 60 -6.79 16.79 -3.05
N GLN A 61 -7.92 17.52 -3.07
CA GLN A 61 -9.05 17.22 -2.20
C GLN A 61 -9.71 15.90 -2.62
N ALA A 62 -9.99 15.73 -3.91
CA ALA A 62 -10.53 14.48 -4.45
C ALA A 62 -9.59 13.28 -4.21
N MET A 63 -8.27 13.46 -4.38
CA MET A 63 -7.30 12.40 -4.06
C MET A 63 -7.29 12.02 -2.58
N SER A 64 -7.40 12.99 -1.67
CA SER A 64 -7.48 12.71 -0.23
C SER A 64 -8.71 11.85 0.11
N ILE A 65 -9.79 12.07 -0.63
CA ILE A 65 -11.03 11.31 -0.49
C ILE A 65 -10.83 9.89 -1.00
N LEU A 66 -10.24 9.70 -2.17
CA LEU A 66 -9.97 8.37 -2.71
C LEU A 66 -9.04 7.54 -1.82
N ARG A 67 -8.03 8.15 -1.17
CA ARG A 67 -7.12 7.42 -0.27
C ARG A 67 -7.77 6.84 0.98
N THR A 68 -8.98 7.28 1.32
CA THR A 68 -9.68 6.90 2.56
C THR A 68 -10.91 6.02 2.29
N ILE A 69 -11.14 5.61 1.04
CA ILE A 69 -12.21 4.66 0.71
C ILE A 69 -11.86 3.24 1.17
N GLN A 70 -12.88 2.49 1.56
CA GLN A 70 -12.73 1.07 1.83
C GLN A 70 -12.91 0.31 0.53
N VAL A 71 -11.89 -0.45 0.14
CA VAL A 71 -11.89 -1.29 -1.06
C VAL A 71 -11.91 -2.77 -0.68
N PRO A 72 -12.47 -3.64 -1.53
CA PRO A 72 -12.57 -5.08 -1.26
C PRO A 72 -11.18 -5.69 -1.07
N ALA A 73 -11.09 -6.80 -0.33
CA ALA A 73 -9.81 -7.44 -0.05
C ALA A 73 -9.05 -7.83 -1.35
N PRO A 74 -7.72 -7.71 -1.37
CA PRO A 74 -6.93 -8.12 -2.53
C PRO A 74 -7.07 -9.63 -2.77
N THR A 75 -7.40 -9.99 -4.01
CA THR A 75 -7.51 -11.39 -4.47
C THR A 75 -6.18 -11.94 -5.02
N VAL A 76 -5.21 -11.06 -5.27
CA VAL A 76 -3.87 -11.45 -5.74
C VAL A 76 -3.15 -12.23 -4.64
N ARG A 77 -2.56 -13.38 -5.03
CA ARG A 77 -1.75 -14.18 -4.10
C ARG A 77 -0.51 -13.39 -3.68
N LEU A 78 -0.31 -13.25 -2.38
CA LEU A 78 0.92 -12.69 -1.81
C LEU A 78 2.09 -13.61 -2.19
N ALA A 79 2.93 -13.18 -3.13
CA ALA A 79 4.19 -13.84 -3.40
C ALA A 79 5.17 -13.50 -2.27
N MET A 80 5.49 -14.47 -1.43
CA MET A 80 6.52 -14.30 -0.42
C MET A 80 7.89 -14.38 -1.11
N PRO A 81 8.70 -13.30 -1.15
CA PRO A 81 10.04 -13.39 -1.69
C PRO A 81 10.86 -14.38 -0.85
N ALA A 82 11.50 -15.33 -1.50
CA ALA A 82 12.34 -16.30 -0.81
C ALA A 82 13.59 -15.61 -0.25
N GLN A 83 13.65 -15.42 1.07
CA GLN A 83 14.85 -14.94 1.73
C GLN A 83 15.85 -16.09 1.88
N THR A 84 16.92 -16.07 1.11
CA THR A 84 18.03 -17.01 1.30
C THR A 84 18.68 -16.75 2.66
N LEU A 85 18.57 -17.71 3.58
CA LEU A 85 19.25 -17.66 4.87
C LEU A 85 20.75 -17.87 4.64
N THR A 86 21.52 -16.80 4.58
CA THR A 86 22.99 -16.87 4.63
C THR A 86 23.37 -17.37 6.01
N ARG A 87 23.72 -18.66 6.14
CA ARG A 87 24.40 -19.17 7.34
C ARG A 87 25.82 -18.58 7.34
N GLU A 88 25.94 -17.34 7.78
CA GLU A 88 27.22 -16.81 8.18
C GLU A 88 27.68 -17.64 9.38
N ARG A 89 28.68 -18.50 9.14
CA ARG A 89 29.34 -19.27 10.18
C ARG A 89 29.96 -18.24 11.11
N GLN A 90 29.29 -17.91 12.23
CA GLN A 90 29.81 -17.06 13.29
C GLN A 90 31.14 -17.65 13.79
N ARG A 91 32.23 -17.26 13.15
CA ARG A 91 33.60 -17.45 13.60
C ARG A 91 34.12 -16.09 14.04
N ARG A 92 33.42 -15.44 14.96
CA ARG A 92 33.98 -14.37 15.79
C ARG A 92 33.39 -14.52 17.18
N GLY A 93 34.19 -15.14 18.04
CA GLY A 93 33.90 -15.20 19.47
C GLY A 93 33.79 -13.79 20.00
N PHE A 94 32.62 -13.46 20.52
CA PHE A 94 32.49 -12.42 21.52
C PHE A 94 32.62 -13.13 22.88
N PRO A 95 33.58 -12.76 23.75
CA PRO A 95 33.55 -13.22 25.11
C PRO A 95 32.32 -12.60 25.76
N VAL A 96 31.28 -13.40 25.96
CA VAL A 96 30.15 -13.01 26.80
C VAL A 96 30.72 -12.95 28.22
N PRO A 97 30.75 -11.79 28.91
CA PRO A 97 31.11 -11.79 30.31
C PRO A 97 30.01 -12.56 31.04
N VAL A 98 30.38 -13.72 31.59
CA VAL A 98 29.51 -14.50 32.45
C VAL A 98 29.29 -13.68 33.71
N ILE A 99 28.19 -12.93 33.76
CA ILE A 99 27.72 -12.27 34.99
C ILE A 99 27.26 -13.40 35.92
N ARG A 100 28.13 -13.79 36.86
CA ARG A 100 27.74 -14.65 37.98
C ARG A 100 26.92 -13.81 38.94
N PHE A 101 25.62 -14.09 39.02
CA PHE A 101 24.80 -13.65 40.14
C PHE A 101 25.17 -14.49 41.37
N SER A 102 25.87 -13.91 42.35
CA SER A 102 25.94 -14.49 43.69
C SER A 102 24.74 -14.01 44.50
N TRP A 103 23.86 -14.93 44.88
CA TRP A 103 22.87 -14.65 45.92
C TRP A 103 23.59 -14.70 47.26
N ASN A 104 23.87 -13.52 47.84
CA ASN A 104 24.26 -13.45 49.25
C ASN A 104 22.98 -13.50 50.07
N ARG A 105 22.65 -14.66 50.63
CA ARG A 105 21.74 -14.74 51.79
C ARG A 105 22.61 -14.81 53.03
N GLY A 106 22.62 -13.72 53.79
CA GLY A 106 23.27 -13.56 55.08
C GLY A 106 22.92 -12.20 55.64
#